data_AF-A0A958LER5-F1
#
_entry.id   AF-A0A958LER5-F1
#
_cell.length_a   1.000
_cell.length_b   1.000
_cell.length_c   1.000
_cell.angle_alpha   90.00
_cell.angle_beta   90.00
_cell.angle_gamma   90.00
#
_symmetry.space_group_name_H-M   'P 1'
#
loop_
_entity.id
_entity.type
_entity.pdbx_description
1 polymer ?
#
loop_
_entity_poly.entity_id
_entity_poly.type
_entity_poly.pdbx_seq_one_letter_code
_entity_poly.pdbx_strand_id
1 'polypeptide(L)'
;LLLLVIFYVYAILGVQLFGRNDPVNFGTIGMSMVSLFRIVTLEDWTDLLYRQMFGSAVYQYSDFPDVAPESNPMPVIAVIYFVSFVLLGTMIVLNLFVGVILNGMSDNQAKAEFRKLAEARRNQNLSVNEEVRLLSAKVDELKEGLDLIEARIIGENEYGKRRRNRFLRSRRKRQLRVLSGGESSVG
;
A
#
# COMPACT_ATOMS: atom_id res chain seq x y z
N LEU A 1 -3.87 -4.85 0.76
CA LEU A 1 -5.02 -4.59 -0.13
C LEU A 1 -5.92 -5.82 -0.29
N LEU A 2 -5.38 -6.99 -0.67
CA LEU A 2 -6.14 -8.24 -0.80
C LEU A 2 -6.97 -8.61 0.46
N LEU A 3 -6.35 -8.53 1.65
CA LEU A 3 -7.03 -8.82 2.93
C LEU A 3 -8.28 -7.96 3.13
N LEU A 4 -8.19 -6.65 2.87
CA LEU A 4 -9.31 -5.71 3.02
C LEU A 4 -10.47 -6.04 2.07
N VAL A 5 -10.17 -6.42 0.82
CA VAL A 5 -11.20 -6.81 -0.15
C VAL A 5 -11.94 -8.07 0.32
N ILE A 6 -11.20 -9.08 0.77
CA ILE A 6 -11.80 -10.32 1.30
C ILE A 6 -12.66 -10.02 2.53
N PHE A 7 -12.17 -9.18 3.45
CA PHE A 7 -12.95 -8.73 4.60
C PHE A 7 -14.26 -8.07 4.19
N TYR A 8 -14.22 -7.17 3.21
CA TYR A 8 -15.41 -6.47 2.74
C TYR A 8 -16.43 -7.41 2.07
N VAL A 9 -15.96 -8.32 1.21
CA VAL A 9 -16.84 -9.30 0.54
C VAL A 9 -17.48 -10.23 1.56
N TYR A 10 -16.70 -10.79 2.48
CA TYR A 10 -17.23 -11.64 3.54
C TYR A 10 -18.17 -10.86 4.47
N ALA A 11 -17.91 -9.58 4.75
CA ALA A 11 -18.81 -8.79 5.59
C ALA A 11 -20.20 -8.64 4.96
N ILE A 12 -20.26 -8.37 3.65
CA ILE A 12 -21.54 -8.30 2.92
C ILE A 12 -22.24 -9.66 2.93
N LEU A 13 -21.51 -10.75 2.64
CA LEU A 13 -22.06 -12.09 2.65
C LEU A 13 -22.58 -12.49 4.04
N GLY A 14 -21.83 -12.19 5.10
CA GLY A 14 -22.24 -12.45 6.47
C GLY A 14 -23.54 -11.74 6.83
N VAL A 15 -23.67 -10.46 6.46
CA VAL A 15 -24.92 -9.71 6.66
C VAL A 15 -26.10 -10.34 5.93
N GLN A 16 -25.91 -10.75 4.67
CA GLN A 16 -26.98 -11.35 3.87
C GLN A 16 -27.38 -12.75 4.37
N LEU A 17 -26.42 -13.56 4.77
CA LEU A 17 -26.65 -14.95 5.17
C LEU A 17 -27.11 -15.06 6.63
N PHE A 18 -26.48 -14.30 7.52
CA PHE A 18 -26.58 -14.50 8.97
C PHE A 18 -27.23 -13.33 9.71
N GLY A 19 -27.43 -12.16 9.08
CA GLY A 19 -27.95 -10.97 9.77
C GLY A 19 -29.33 -11.14 10.41
N ARG A 20 -30.16 -12.07 9.90
CA ARG A 20 -31.45 -12.43 10.54
C ARG A 20 -31.27 -13.35 11.75
N ASN A 21 -30.37 -14.34 11.65
CA ASN A 21 -30.11 -15.30 12.70
C ASN A 21 -29.27 -14.72 13.85
N ASP A 22 -28.38 -13.79 13.53
CA ASP A 22 -27.46 -13.15 14.47
C ASP A 22 -27.23 -11.68 14.10
N PRO A 23 -28.17 -10.79 14.44
CA PRO A 23 -28.06 -9.36 14.16
C PRO A 23 -26.98 -8.67 15.00
N VAL A 24 -26.54 -9.27 16.10
CA VAL A 24 -25.48 -8.72 16.96
C VAL A 24 -24.14 -8.76 16.23
N ASN A 25 -23.80 -9.88 15.60
CA ASN A 25 -22.56 -10.01 14.85
C ASN A 25 -22.70 -9.62 13.38
N PHE A 26 -23.83 -9.93 12.75
CA PHE A 26 -24.01 -9.80 11.30
C PHE A 26 -25.15 -8.84 10.91
N GLY A 27 -25.66 -8.01 11.81
CA GLY A 27 -26.76 -7.09 11.50
C GLY A 27 -26.36 -5.91 10.60
N THR A 28 -25.11 -5.49 10.66
CA THR A 28 -24.57 -4.43 9.79
C THR A 28 -23.17 -4.79 9.30
N ILE A 29 -22.73 -4.15 8.21
CA ILE A 29 -21.38 -4.37 7.66
C ILE A 29 -20.30 -4.10 8.71
N GLY A 30 -20.46 -3.03 9.51
CA GLY A 30 -19.49 -2.67 10.55
C GLY A 30 -19.36 -3.75 11.63
N MET A 31 -20.49 -4.25 12.14
CA MET A 31 -20.49 -5.36 13.12
C MET A 31 -19.88 -6.61 12.50
N SER A 32 -20.26 -6.92 11.25
CA SER A 32 -19.71 -8.09 10.56
C SER A 32 -18.21 -7.98 10.34
N MET A 33 -17.66 -6.78 10.11
CA MET A 33 -16.21 -6.57 10.03
C MET A 33 -15.52 -6.83 11.37
N VAL A 34 -16.13 -6.43 12.49
CA VAL A 34 -15.60 -6.74 13.84
C VAL A 34 -15.63 -8.25 14.10
N SER A 35 -16.72 -8.93 13.77
CA SER A 35 -16.82 -10.39 13.91
C SER A 35 -15.81 -11.10 13.01
N LEU A 36 -15.60 -10.65 11.77
CA LEU A 36 -14.57 -11.20 10.88
C LEU A 36 -13.14 -10.96 11.39
N PHE A 37 -12.90 -9.84 12.06
CA PHE A 37 -11.63 -9.61 12.74
C PHE A 37 -11.39 -10.63 13.85
N ARG A 38 -12.40 -10.90 14.70
CA ARG A 38 -12.32 -11.94 15.73
C ARG A 38 -12.05 -13.33 15.12
N ILE A 39 -12.77 -13.66 14.04
CA ILE A 39 -12.58 -14.92 13.32
C ILE A 39 -11.17 -15.06 12.75
N VAL A 40 -10.59 -14.01 12.13
CA VAL A 40 -9.24 -14.11 11.55
C VAL A 40 -8.17 -14.27 12.63
N THR A 41 -8.40 -13.74 13.83
CA THR A 41 -7.53 -13.93 14.99
C THR A 41 -7.77 -15.26 15.70
N LEU A 42 -8.71 -16.08 15.21
CA LEU A 42 -9.15 -17.34 15.80
C LEU A 42 -9.68 -17.19 17.22
N GLU A 43 -10.26 -16.04 17.54
CA GLU A 43 -10.88 -15.76 18.83
C GLU A 43 -12.40 -15.98 18.70
N ASP A 44 -12.95 -16.80 19.59
CA ASP A 44 -14.39 -17.14 19.72
C ASP A 44 -15.12 -17.47 18.40
N TRP A 45 -14.38 -17.92 17.39
CA TRP A 45 -14.92 -18.15 16.05
C TRP A 45 -15.83 -19.38 15.99
N THR A 46 -15.62 -20.36 16.87
CA THR A 46 -16.44 -21.56 16.98
C THR A 46 -17.83 -21.23 17.50
N ASP A 47 -17.95 -20.27 18.41
CA ASP A 47 -19.24 -19.86 18.98
C ASP A 47 -20.08 -19.12 17.95
N LEU A 48 -19.42 -18.26 17.16
CA LEU A 48 -20.01 -17.62 15.98
C LEU A 48 -20.50 -18.67 14.96
N LEU A 49 -19.68 -19.68 14.67
CA LEU A 49 -20.05 -20.79 13.77
C LEU A 49 -21.25 -21.58 14.31
N TYR A 50 -21.20 -22.03 15.56
CA TYR A 50 -22.23 -22.88 16.15
C TYR A 50 -23.57 -22.16 16.23
N ARG A 51 -23.57 -20.85 16.49
CA ARG A 51 -24.78 -20.02 16.45
C ARG A 51 -25.41 -19.97 15.06
N GLN A 52 -24.61 -19.91 13.99
CA GLN A 52 -25.16 -19.97 12.62
C GLN A 52 -25.56 -21.40 12.22
N MET A 53 -24.90 -22.41 12.77
CA MET A 53 -25.13 -23.81 12.45
C MET A 53 -26.39 -24.37 13.11
N PHE A 54 -26.58 -24.10 14.39
CA PHE A 54 -27.69 -24.61 15.20
C PHE A 54 -28.82 -23.59 15.41
N GLY A 55 -28.57 -22.34 15.03
CA GLY A 55 -29.55 -21.26 15.15
C GLY A 55 -29.51 -20.60 16.52
N SER A 56 -29.88 -19.31 16.54
CA SER A 56 -29.87 -18.50 17.75
C SER A 56 -30.89 -18.91 18.81
N ALA A 57 -31.95 -19.67 18.48
CA ALA A 57 -32.87 -20.20 19.49
C ALA A 57 -32.21 -21.25 20.40
N VAL A 58 -31.26 -22.02 19.85
CA VAL A 58 -30.54 -23.08 20.57
C VAL A 58 -29.25 -22.53 21.19
N TYR A 59 -28.53 -21.67 20.45
CA TYR A 59 -27.27 -21.05 20.89
C TYR A 59 -27.47 -19.54 21.12
N GLN A 60 -28.08 -19.19 22.25
CA GLN A 60 -28.40 -17.80 22.64
C GLN A 60 -27.21 -17.05 23.24
N TYR A 61 -27.30 -15.73 23.37
CA TYR A 61 -26.37 -14.97 24.21
C TYR A 61 -26.78 -15.13 25.67
N SER A 62 -25.85 -15.56 26.53
CA SER A 62 -26.08 -15.63 27.98
C SER A 62 -26.39 -14.26 28.58
N ASP A 63 -25.72 -13.23 28.07
CA ASP A 63 -25.73 -11.90 28.68
C ASP A 63 -26.82 -10.98 28.09
N PHE A 64 -27.45 -11.40 26.99
CA PHE A 64 -28.44 -10.63 26.24
C PHE A 64 -29.64 -11.50 25.80
N PRO A 65 -30.47 -11.99 26.75
CA PRO A 65 -31.56 -12.92 26.46
C PRO A 65 -32.71 -12.31 25.65
N ASP A 66 -32.93 -11.00 25.72
CA ASP A 66 -34.03 -10.32 25.03
C ASP A 66 -33.75 -10.04 23.54
N VAL A 67 -32.53 -10.29 23.09
CA VAL A 67 -32.15 -10.16 21.68
C VAL A 67 -32.53 -11.46 20.98
N ALA A 68 -33.83 -11.78 20.94
CA ALA A 68 -34.37 -12.99 20.32
C ALA A 68 -34.39 -12.82 18.80
N PRO A 69 -33.40 -13.35 18.05
CA PRO A 69 -33.37 -13.20 16.61
C PRO A 69 -34.35 -14.19 15.97
N GLU A 70 -34.66 -13.99 14.70
CA GLU A 70 -35.29 -15.04 13.91
C GLU A 70 -34.30 -16.21 13.82
N SER A 71 -34.57 -17.33 14.50
CA SER A 71 -33.68 -18.48 14.43
C SER A 71 -33.76 -19.10 13.04
N ASN A 72 -32.66 -19.00 12.30
CA ASN A 72 -32.53 -19.51 10.93
C ASN A 72 -31.21 -20.30 10.79
N PRO A 73 -31.19 -21.56 11.28
CA PRO A 73 -30.00 -22.39 11.23
C PRO A 73 -29.60 -22.74 9.78
N MET A 74 -28.34 -22.51 9.45
CA MET A 74 -27.76 -22.81 8.13
C MET A 74 -26.48 -23.65 8.28
N PRO A 75 -26.57 -24.94 8.65
CA PRO A 75 -25.41 -25.72 9.09
C PRO A 75 -24.33 -25.87 8.02
N VAL A 76 -24.71 -26.21 6.79
CA VAL A 76 -23.74 -26.45 5.71
C VAL A 76 -23.10 -25.13 5.25
N ILE A 77 -23.91 -24.08 5.06
CA ILE A 77 -23.43 -22.78 4.59
C ILE A 77 -22.54 -22.13 5.64
N ALA A 78 -22.89 -22.23 6.92
CA ALA A 78 -22.08 -21.74 8.02
C ALA A 78 -20.69 -22.39 8.01
N VAL A 79 -20.60 -23.72 7.98
CA VAL A 79 -19.30 -24.41 7.95
C VAL A 79 -18.46 -23.96 6.74
N ILE A 80 -19.06 -23.91 5.55
CA ILE A 80 -18.36 -23.48 4.34
C ILE A 80 -17.82 -22.06 4.51
N TYR A 81 -18.67 -21.11 4.93
CA TYR A 81 -18.32 -19.69 5.09
C TYR A 81 -17.18 -19.48 6.10
N PHE A 82 -17.29 -20.07 7.29
CA PHE A 82 -16.31 -19.86 8.36
C PHE A 82 -14.98 -20.54 8.05
N VAL A 83 -15.02 -21.80 7.59
CA VAL A 83 -13.79 -22.54 7.26
C VAL A 83 -13.08 -21.91 6.06
N SER A 84 -13.80 -21.49 5.02
CA SER A 84 -13.17 -20.83 3.87
C SER A 84 -12.54 -19.50 4.26
N PHE A 85 -13.20 -18.70 5.11
CA PHE A 85 -12.64 -17.45 5.59
C PHE A 85 -11.39 -17.65 6.45
N VAL A 86 -11.40 -18.61 7.38
CA VAL A 86 -10.24 -18.93 8.22
C VAL A 86 -9.06 -19.38 7.38
N LEU A 87 -9.27 -20.28 6.41
CA LEU A 87 -8.18 -20.75 5.54
C LEU A 87 -7.60 -19.61 4.70
N LEU A 88 -8.44 -18.79 4.07
CA LEU A 88 -7.97 -17.66 3.26
C LEU A 88 -7.30 -16.57 4.11
N GLY A 89 -7.90 -16.22 5.24
CA GLY A 89 -7.43 -15.17 6.14
C GLY A 89 -6.07 -15.51 6.76
N THR A 90 -5.94 -16.72 7.31
CA THR A 90 -4.67 -17.18 7.90
C THR A 90 -3.56 -17.29 6.87
N MET A 91 -3.84 -17.82 5.67
CA MET A 91 -2.84 -17.88 4.59
C MET A 91 -2.34 -16.50 4.18
N ILE A 92 -3.23 -15.50 4.10
CA ILE A 92 -2.85 -14.14 3.74
C ILE A 92 -2.03 -13.48 4.86
N VAL A 93 -2.42 -13.66 6.12
CA VAL A 93 -1.69 -13.12 7.27
C VAL A 93 -0.29 -13.73 7.37
N LEU A 94 -0.16 -15.05 7.16
CA LEU A 94 1.14 -15.72 7.11
C LEU A 94 2.01 -15.20 5.95
N ASN A 95 1.44 -15.05 4.76
CA ASN A 95 2.16 -14.49 3.61
C ASN A 95 2.63 -13.05 3.85
N LEU A 96 1.81 -12.22 4.52
CA LEU A 96 2.20 -10.87 4.94
C LEU A 96 3.38 -10.92 5.92
N PHE A 97 3.31 -11.81 6.91
CA PHE A 97 4.36 -11.96 7.92
C PHE A 97 5.69 -12.37 7.30
N VAL A 98 5.67 -13.36 6.40
CA VAL A 98 6.86 -13.76 5.62
C VAL A 98 7.39 -12.59 4.81
N GLY A 99 6.53 -11.82 4.13
CA GLY A 99 6.96 -10.64 3.37
C GLY A 99 7.63 -9.57 4.22
N VAL A 100 7.09 -9.29 5.41
CA VAL A 100 7.67 -8.30 6.34
C VAL A 100 9.01 -8.78 6.89
N ILE A 101 9.12 -10.06 7.28
CA ILE A 101 10.38 -10.63 7.78
C ILE A 101 11.45 -10.63 6.70
N LEU A 102 11.12 -11.06 5.48
CA LEU A 102 12.07 -11.10 4.38
C LEU A 102 12.62 -9.71 4.05
N ASN A 103 11.76 -8.69 4.03
CA ASN A 103 12.21 -7.29 3.84
C ASN A 103 13.12 -6.81 4.98
N GLY A 104 12.82 -7.18 6.23
CA GLY A 104 13.67 -6.86 7.38
C GLY A 104 15.01 -7.60 7.36
N MET A 105 15.04 -8.84 6.87
CA MET A 105 16.27 -9.61 6.70
C MET A 105 17.12 -9.07 5.55
N SER A 106 16.52 -8.67 4.43
CA SER A 106 17.28 -8.16 3.28
C SER A 106 18.05 -6.87 3.60
N ASP A 107 17.48 -5.95 4.39
CA ASP A 107 18.17 -4.71 4.78
C ASP A 107 19.34 -4.99 5.76
N ASN A 108 19.13 -5.93 6.70
CA ASN A 108 20.16 -6.35 7.64
C ASN A 108 21.28 -7.15 6.96
N GLN A 109 20.97 -7.98 5.95
CA GLN A 109 21.95 -8.72 5.17
C GLN A 109 22.79 -7.80 4.28
N ALA A 110 22.17 -6.84 3.59
CA ALA A 110 22.90 -5.85 2.77
C ALA A 110 23.88 -5.02 3.62
N LYS A 111 23.45 -4.58 4.81
CA LYS A 111 24.32 -3.88 5.78
C LYS A 111 25.41 -4.79 6.36
N ALA A 112 25.11 -6.06 6.59
CA ALA A 112 26.08 -7.04 7.08
C ALA A 112 27.16 -7.35 6.02
N GLU A 113 26.81 -7.48 4.74
CA GLU A 113 27.78 -7.65 3.66
C GLU A 113 28.65 -6.40 3.48
N PHE A 114 28.07 -5.21 3.50
CA PHE A 114 28.83 -3.96 3.48
C PHE A 114 29.79 -3.84 4.68
N ARG A 115 29.37 -4.24 5.88
CA ARG A 115 30.25 -4.30 7.07
C ARG A 115 31.39 -5.29 6.88
N LYS A 116 31.11 -6.49 6.36
CA LYS A 116 32.16 -7.48 6.07
C LYS A 116 33.16 -6.97 5.04
N LEU A 117 32.70 -6.32 3.98
CA LEU A 117 33.57 -5.69 2.98
C LEU A 117 34.39 -4.53 3.57
N ALA A 118 33.79 -3.70 4.44
CA ALA A 118 34.49 -2.63 5.14
C ALA A 118 35.56 -3.16 6.13
N GLU A 119 35.26 -4.26 6.83
CA GLU A 119 36.22 -4.96 7.69
C GLU A 119 37.32 -5.66 6.89
N ALA A 120 36.99 -6.31 5.76
CA ALA A 120 37.97 -6.89 4.85
C ALA A 120 38.91 -5.83 4.26
N ARG A 121 38.37 -4.64 3.94
CA ARG A 121 39.14 -3.47 3.53
C ARG A 121 40.04 -2.93 4.64
N ARG A 122 39.55 -2.91 5.89
CA ARG A 122 40.34 -2.52 7.07
C ARG A 122 41.47 -3.51 7.34
N ASN A 123 41.25 -4.79 7.07
CA ASN A 123 42.21 -5.88 7.28
C ASN A 123 43.11 -6.17 6.06
N GLN A 124 43.09 -5.33 5.01
CA GLN A 124 43.92 -5.42 3.80
C GLN A 124 43.93 -6.80 3.08
N ASN A 125 42.87 -7.59 3.19
CA ASN A 125 42.75 -8.91 2.57
C ASN A 125 41.92 -8.91 1.26
N LEU A 126 41.80 -7.76 0.58
CA LEU A 126 41.05 -7.68 -0.67
C LEU A 126 41.88 -8.23 -1.83
N SER A 127 41.28 -9.13 -2.62
CA SER A 127 41.88 -9.54 -3.89
C SER A 127 41.91 -8.33 -4.83
N VAL A 128 42.98 -8.17 -5.62
CA VAL A 128 43.13 -7.07 -6.61
C VAL A 128 41.89 -6.95 -7.52
N ASN A 129 41.23 -8.07 -7.84
CA ASN A 129 39.98 -8.07 -8.64
C ASN A 129 38.79 -7.41 -7.93
N GLU A 130 38.72 -7.48 -6.60
CA GLU A 130 37.68 -6.83 -5.81
C GLU A 130 37.92 -5.33 -5.70
N GLU A 131 39.19 -4.89 -5.62
CA GLU A 131 39.55 -3.48 -5.70
C GLU A 131 39.20 -2.88 -7.07
N VAL A 132 39.51 -3.59 -8.16
CA VAL A 132 39.16 -3.16 -9.52
C VAL A 132 37.64 -3.04 -9.70
N ARG A 133 36.85 -3.97 -9.16
CA ARG A 133 35.38 -3.89 -9.18
C ARG A 133 34.85 -2.69 -8.41
N LEU A 134 35.39 -2.42 -7.22
CA LEU A 134 35.02 -1.26 -6.40
C LEU A 134 35.39 0.07 -7.07
N LEU A 135 36.56 0.14 -7.72
CA LEU A 135 36.98 1.30 -8.49
C LEU A 135 36.08 1.53 -9.70
N SER A 136 35.71 0.47 -10.43
CA SER A 136 34.79 0.57 -11.56
C SER A 136 33.43 1.10 -11.13
N ALA A 137 32.84 0.56 -10.05
CA ALA A 137 31.55 1.02 -9.54
C ALA A 137 31.57 2.51 -9.14
N LYS A 138 32.66 2.97 -8.53
CA LYS A 138 32.83 4.40 -8.19
C LYS A 138 32.99 5.29 -9.41
N VAL A 139 33.65 4.81 -10.46
CA VAL A 139 33.78 5.55 -11.73
C VAL A 139 32.41 5.71 -12.40
N ASP A 140 31.56 4.68 -12.35
CA ASP A 140 30.22 4.73 -12.91
C ASP A 140 29.32 5.70 -12.12
N GLU A 141 29.37 5.68 -10.78
CA GLU A 141 28.65 6.64 -9.93
C GLU A 141 29.09 8.08 -10.18
N LEU A 142 30.39 8.33 -10.34
CA LEU A 142 30.92 9.66 -10.67
C LEU A 142 30.49 10.13 -12.06
N LYS A 143 30.40 9.21 -13.04
CA LYS A 143 29.88 9.52 -14.38
C LYS A 143 28.41 9.94 -14.33
N GLU A 144 27.57 9.19 -13.62
CA GLU A 144 26.15 9.56 -13.46
C GLU A 144 26.00 10.93 -12.78
N GLY A 145 26.83 11.22 -11.75
CA GLY A 145 26.86 12.52 -11.10
C GLY A 145 27.26 13.66 -12.05
N LEU A 146 28.23 13.42 -12.93
CA LEU A 146 28.66 14.38 -13.95
C LEU A 146 27.57 14.61 -15.01
N ASP A 147 26.92 13.56 -15.49
CA ASP A 147 25.82 13.65 -16.46
C ASP A 147 24.65 14.47 -15.91
N LEU A 148 24.34 14.31 -14.62
CA LEU A 148 23.32 15.10 -13.94
C LEU A 148 23.69 16.58 -13.84
N ILE A 149 24.95 16.90 -13.55
CA ILE A 149 25.44 18.28 -13.50
C ILE A 149 25.41 18.90 -14.89
N GLU A 150 25.83 18.16 -15.92
CA GLU A 150 25.81 18.60 -17.31
C GLU A 150 24.38 18.89 -17.78
N ALA A 151 23.43 17.98 -17.51
CA ALA A 151 22.02 18.18 -17.82
C ALA A 151 21.44 19.43 -17.12
N ARG A 152 21.84 19.68 -15.87
CA ARG A 152 21.41 20.88 -15.12
C ARG A 152 21.95 22.18 -15.72
N ILE A 153 23.23 22.20 -16.10
CA ILE A 153 23.87 23.37 -16.73
C ILE A 153 23.23 23.69 -18.08
N ILE A 154 22.99 22.66 -18.91
CA ILE A 154 22.33 22.83 -20.21
C ILE A 154 20.89 23.34 -20.03
N GLY A 155 20.16 22.77 -19.06
CA GLY A 155 18.80 23.19 -18.71
C GLY A 155 18.70 24.66 -18.28
N GLU A 156 19.61 25.12 -17.42
CA GLU A 156 19.67 26.53 -16.98
C GLU A 156 19.98 27.49 -18.14
N ASN A 157 20.90 27.10 -19.03
CA ASN A 157 21.30 27.93 -20.16
C ASN A 157 20.16 28.11 -21.18
N GLU A 158 19.41 27.04 -21.46
CA GLU A 158 18.22 27.08 -22.33
C GLU A 158 17.05 27.85 -21.70
N TYR A 159 16.85 27.73 -20.38
CA TYR A 159 15.85 28.53 -19.67
C TYR A 159 16.17 30.03 -19.72
N GLY A 160 17.45 30.39 -19.55
CA GLY A 160 17.95 31.76 -19.68
C GLY A 160 17.72 32.35 -21.07
N LYS A 161 18.03 31.59 -22.14
CA LYS A 161 17.77 32.00 -23.53
C LYS A 161 16.28 32.19 -23.82
N ARG A 162 15.43 31.28 -23.36
CA ARG A 162 13.96 31.36 -23.56
C ARG A 162 13.36 32.56 -22.85
N ARG A 163 13.80 32.86 -21.62
CA ARG A 163 13.36 34.04 -20.87
C ARG A 163 13.76 35.34 -21.56
N ARG A 164 15.01 35.42 -22.06
CA ARG A 164 15.52 36.57 -22.83
C ARG A 164 14.74 36.79 -24.12
N ASN A 165 14.46 35.73 -24.89
CA ASN A 165 13.66 35.83 -26.12
C ASN A 165 12.22 36.27 -25.86
N ARG A 166 11.59 35.81 -24.76
CA ARG A 166 10.24 36.25 -24.37
C ARG A 166 10.22 37.73 -24.02
N PHE A 167 11.22 38.22 -23.30
CA PHE A 167 11.37 39.63 -22.95
C PHE A 167 11.54 40.53 -24.20
N LEU A 168 12.39 40.14 -25.14
CA LEU A 168 12.62 40.89 -26.39
C LEU A 168 11.35 40.96 -27.26
N ARG A 169 10.59 39.85 -27.35
CA ARG A 169 9.30 39.83 -28.07
C ARG A 169 8.26 40.74 -27.43
N SER A 170 8.20 40.78 -26.09
CA SER A 170 7.29 41.68 -25.36
C SER A 170 7.65 43.16 -25.56
N ARG A 171 8.94 43.50 -25.59
CA ARG A 171 9.42 44.85 -25.91
C ARG A 171 9.05 45.28 -27.33
N ARG A 172 9.28 44.41 -28.32
CA ARG A 172 8.95 44.68 -29.73
C ARG A 172 7.44 44.87 -29.95
N LYS A 173 6.60 44.07 -29.27
CA LYS A 173 5.13 44.24 -29.32
C LYS A 173 4.65 45.56 -28.70
N ARG A 174 5.32 46.08 -27.66
CA ARG A 174 4.97 47.38 -27.07
C ARG A 174 5.38 48.54 -27.99
N GLN A 175 6.56 48.49 -28.60
CA GLN A 175 7.00 49.51 -29.55
C GLN A 175 6.09 49.59 -30.79
N LEU A 176 5.68 48.44 -31.35
CA LEU A 176 4.77 48.42 -32.50
C LEU A 176 3.38 48.98 -32.19
N ARG A 177 2.88 48.80 -30.96
CA ARG A 177 1.57 49.33 -30.54
C ARG A 177 1.59 50.85 -30.33
N VAL A 178 2.73 51.40 -29.92
CA VAL A 178 2.93 52.86 -29.80
C VAL A 178 2.99 53.50 -31.18
N LEU A 179 3.60 52.83 -32.17
CA LEU A 179 3.65 53.33 -33.55
C LEU A 179 2.29 53.23 -34.27
N SER A 180 1.48 52.20 -34.00
CA SER A 180 0.16 52.04 -34.64
C SER A 180 -0.99 52.78 -33.95
N GLY A 181 -0.80 53.25 -32.71
CA GLY A 181 -1.82 53.99 -31.96
C GLY A 181 -1.78 55.51 -32.17
N GLY A 182 -0.78 56.02 -32.90
CA GLY A 182 -0.65 57.44 -33.23
C GLY A 182 -1.44 57.90 -34.46
N GLU A 183 -1.95 56.98 -35.27
CA GLU A 183 -2.62 57.30 -36.55
C GLU A 183 -4.15 57.42 -36.45
N SER A 184 -4.78 57.14 -35.29
CA SER A 184 -6.24 57.12 -35.14
C SER A 184 -6.84 58.35 -34.42
N SER A 185 -6.14 59.49 -34.39
CA SER A 185 -6.59 60.71 -33.68
C SER A 185 -6.61 61.98 -34.55
N VAL A 186 -6.59 61.86 -35.88
CA VAL A 186 -6.81 63.01 -36.77
C VAL A 186 -7.83 62.61 -37.82
N GLY A 187 -9.09 62.95 -37.56
CA GLY A 187 -10.24 62.68 -38.42
C GLY A 187 -11.49 63.22 -37.79
#